data_AF-A0A821UNZ7-F1
#
_entry.id   AF-A0A821UNZ7-F1
#
_cell.length_a   1.000
_cell.length_b   1.000
_cell.length_c   1.000
_cell.angle_alpha   90.00
_cell.angle_beta   90.00
_cell.angle_gamma   90.00
#
_symmetry.space_group_name_H-M   'P 1'
#
loop_
_entity.id
_entity.type
_entity.pdbx_description
1 polymer ?
#
loop_
_entity_poly.entity_id
_entity_poly.type
_entity_poly.pdbx_seq_one_letter_code
_entity_poly.pdbx_strand_id
1 'polypeptide(L)' 'IGTDEEALIEILASRSNKRLKAINENYQTLFNRALEKDIVGDTSGYLKKLLVALSQGKRPES' A
#
# COMPACT_ATOMS: atom_id res chain seq x y z
N ILE A 1 -16.32 -10.76 -5.40
CA ILE A 1 -15.08 -10.40 -6.11
C ILE A 1 -14.00 -10.30 -5.06
N GLY A 2 -12.86 -10.98 -5.27
CA GLY A 2 -11.76 -11.01 -4.32
C GLY A 2 -10.69 -9.97 -4.64
N THR A 3 -9.79 -9.73 -3.69
CA THR A 3 -8.62 -8.85 -3.82
C THR A 3 -7.42 -9.67 -4.26
N ASP A 4 -6.61 -9.15 -5.18
CA ASP A 4 -5.32 -9.75 -5.53
C ASP A 4 -4.26 -9.37 -4.48
N GLU A 5 -4.19 -10.18 -3.43
CA GLU A 5 -3.29 -9.97 -2.29
C GLU A 5 -1.82 -10.18 -2.68
N GLU A 6 -1.54 -11.06 -3.65
CA GLU A 6 -0.18 -11.32 -4.12
C GLU A 6 0.40 -10.08 -4.81
N ALA A 7 -0.38 -9.42 -5.66
CA ALA A 7 0.03 -8.17 -6.30
C ALA A 7 0.29 -7.05 -5.28
N LEU A 8 -0.56 -6.93 -4.24
CA LEU A 8 -0.35 -5.96 -3.17
C LEU A 8 0.95 -6.22 -2.40
N ILE A 9 1.23 -7.47 -2.06
CA ILE A 9 2.47 -7.87 -1.38
C ILE A 9 3.68 -7.59 -2.27
N GLU A 10 3.65 -8.02 -3.54
CA GLU A 10 4.76 -7.84 -4.48
C GLU A 10 5.16 -6.37 -4.59
N ILE A 11 4.17 -5.49 -4.82
CA ILE A 11 4.43 -4.06 -5.02
C ILE A 11 4.83 -3.40 -3.70
N LEU A 12 4.07 -3.58 -2.63
CA LEU A 12 4.31 -2.84 -1.38
C LEU A 12 5.59 -3.31 -0.65
N ALA A 13 5.96 -4.59 -0.77
CA ALA A 13 7.17 -5.12 -0.14
C ALA A 13 8.44 -4.80 -0.95
N SER A 14 8.38 -4.70 -2.28
CA SER A 14 9.58 -4.55 -3.11
C SER A 14 10.01 -3.09 -3.38
N ARG A 15 9.12 -2.10 -3.21
CA ARG A 15 9.39 -0.70 -3.59
C ARG A 15 10.03 0.11 -2.45
N SER A 16 11.04 0.92 -2.76
CA SER A 16 11.65 1.83 -1.78
C SER A 16 10.66 2.85 -1.20
N ASN A 17 10.99 3.45 -0.07
CA ASN A 17 10.18 4.49 0.57
C ASN A 17 9.86 5.65 -0.37
N LYS A 18 10.86 6.11 -1.14
CA LYS A 18 10.67 7.17 -2.14
C LYS A 18 9.63 6.78 -3.20
N ARG A 19 9.66 5.53 -3.66
CA ARG A 19 8.70 5.02 -4.66
C ARG A 19 7.31 4.86 -4.06
N LEU A 20 7.20 4.37 -2.83
CA LEU A 20 5.92 4.22 -2.13
C LEU A 20 5.22 5.58 -1.90
N LYS A 21 5.97 6.61 -1.52
CA LYS A 21 5.44 7.98 -1.42
C LYS A 21 4.88 8.48 -2.76
N ALA A 22 5.65 8.29 -3.85
CA ALA A 22 5.18 8.66 -5.18
C ALA A 22 3.92 7.85 -5.60
N ILE A 23 3.85 6.56 -5.26
CA ILE A 23 2.65 5.74 -5.50
C ILE A 23 1.45 6.33 -4.76
N ASN A 24 1.59 6.68 -3.49
CA ASN A 24 0.50 7.26 -2.69
C ASN A 24 -0.02 8.58 -3.28
N GLU A 25 0.89 9.47 -3.67
CA GLU A 25 0.54 10.77 -4.29
C GLU A 25 -0.18 10.59 -5.63
N ASN A 26 0.33 9.70 -6.49
CA ASN A 26 -0.29 9.41 -7.78
C ASN A 26 -1.65 8.72 -7.61
N TYR A 27 -1.77 7.78 -6.66
CA TYR A 27 -3.03 7.10 -6.37
C TYR A 27 -4.10 8.09 -5.91
N GLN A 28 -3.76 9.00 -5.00
CA GLN A 28 -4.65 10.08 -4.56
C GLN A 28 -5.06 10.99 -5.73
N THR A 29 -4.15 11.31 -6.65
CA THR A 29 -4.45 12.15 -7.81
C THR A 29 -5.38 11.45 -8.80
N LEU A 30 -5.16 10.16 -9.07
CA LEU A 30 -5.93 9.40 -10.06
C LEU A 30 -7.31 8.99 -9.55
N PHE A 31 -7.43 8.63 -8.28
CA PHE A 31 -8.65 8.02 -7.72
C PHE A 31 -9.37 8.91 -6.69
N ASN A 32 -8.82 10.09 -6.41
CA ASN A 32 -9.31 11.07 -5.44
C ASN A 32 -9.58 10.47 -4.04
N ARG A 33 -8.78 9.48 -3.65
CA ARG A 33 -8.85 8.78 -2.36
C ARG A 33 -7.48 8.20 -2.00
N ALA A 34 -7.24 7.98 -0.71
CA ALA A 34 -5.95 7.48 -0.23
C ALA A 34 -5.85 5.96 -0.44
N LEU A 35 -4.73 5.49 -0.98
CA LEU A 35 -4.43 4.06 -1.14
C LEU A 35 -4.63 3.27 0.15
N GLU A 36 -4.21 3.83 1.29
CA GLU A 36 -4.40 3.19 2.60
C GLU A 36 -5.87 2.93 2.93
N LYS A 37 -6.80 3.82 2.54
CA LYS A 37 -8.23 3.63 2.80
C LYS A 37 -8.77 2.43 2.03
N ASP A 38 -8.37 2.26 0.77
CA ASP A 38 -8.82 1.14 -0.04
C ASP A 38 -8.17 -0.18 0.43
N ILE A 39 -6.88 -0.17 0.82
CA ILE A 39 -6.24 -1.33 1.48
C ILE A 39 -7.03 -1.74 2.74
N VAL A 40 -7.44 -0.77 3.57
CA VAL A 40 -8.21 -1.05 4.80
C VAL A 40 -9.60 -1.61 4.51
N GLY A 41 -10.26 -1.15 3.43
CA GLY A 41 -11.58 -1.60 3.02
C GLY A 41 -11.59 -3.01 2.42
N ASP A 42 -10.53 -3.35 1.68
CA ASP A 42 -10.48 -4.57 0.85
C ASP A 42 -9.66 -5.71 1.48
N THR A 43 -9.07 -5.50 2.65
CA THR A 43 -8.28 -6.51 3.37
C THR A 43 -8.62 -6.60 4.86
N SER A 44 -8.22 -7.68 5.52
CA SER A 44 -8.54 -7.90 6.93
C SER A 44 -7.39 -8.55 7.72
N GLY A 45 -7.59 -8.70 9.04
CA GLY A 45 -6.65 -9.42 9.91
C GLY A 45 -5.24 -8.84 9.95
N TYR A 46 -4.25 -9.73 10.07
CA TYR A 46 -2.84 -9.37 10.10
C TYR A 46 -2.30 -8.90 8.76
N LEU A 47 -2.81 -9.45 7.66
CA LEU A 47 -2.42 -9.04 6.31
C LEU A 47 -2.72 -7.56 6.10
N LYS A 48 -3.92 -7.08 6.47
CA LYS A 48 -4.24 -5.64 6.44
C LYS A 48 -3.22 -4.80 7.17
N LYS A 49 -2.87 -5.19 8.40
CA LYS A 49 -1.93 -4.43 9.24
C LYS A 49 -0.55 -4.34 8.57
N LEU A 50 -0.10 -5.44 7.97
CA LEU A 50 1.16 -5.48 7.22
C LEU A 50 1.11 -4.58 5.98
N LEU A 51 0.07 -4.69 5.15
CA LEU A 51 -0.05 -3.91 3.91
C LEU A 51 -0.14 -2.40 4.20
N VAL A 52 -0.90 -2.00 5.22
CA VAL A 52 -0.96 -0.60 5.69
C VAL A 52 0.42 -0.11 6.16
N ALA A 53 1.16 -0.92 6.92
CA ALA A 53 2.49 -0.53 7.38
C ALA A 53 3.47 -0.36 6.20
N LEU A 54 3.42 -1.26 5.21
CA LEU A 54 4.24 -1.17 4.01
C LEU A 54 3.86 0.04 3.15
N SER A 55 2.57 0.31 2.94
CA SER A 55 2.09 1.41 2.07
C SER A 55 2.53 2.79 2.57
N GLN A 56 2.83 2.94 3.86
CA GLN A 56 3.30 4.23 4.40
C GLN A 56 4.70 4.62 3.92
N GLY A 57 5.51 3.69 3.41
CA GLY A 57 6.86 4.01 2.92
C GLY A 57 7.76 4.65 3.98
N LYS A 58 7.72 4.11 5.20
CA LYS A 58 8.50 4.55 6.37
C LYS A 58 9.45 3.47 6.89
N ARG A 59 9.88 2.55 6.03
CA ARG A 59 10.82 1.49 6.44
C ARG A 59 12.17 2.13 6.80
N PRO A 60 12.89 1.66 7.83
CA PRO A 60 14.26 2.09 8.05
C PRO A 60 15.10 1.68 6.83
N GLU A 61 15.58 2.67 6.08
CA GLU A 61 16.55 2.49 5.00
C GLU A 61 17.91 2.86 5.59
N SER A 62 18.79 1.86 5.74
CA SER A 62 20.18 2.05 6.20
C SER A 62 21.05 2.72 5.14
#